data_AF-A0A2W0AM52-F1
#
_entry.id   AF-A0A2W0AM52-F1
#
_cell.length_a   1.000
_cell.length_b   1.000
_cell.length_c   1.000
_cell.angle_alpha   90.00
_cell.angle_beta   90.00
_cell.angle_gamma   90.00
#
_symmetry.space_group_name_H-M   'P 1'
#
loop_
_entity.id
_entity.type
_entity.pdbx_description
1 polymer ?
#
loop_
_entity_poly.entity_id
_entity_poly.type
_entity_poly.pdbx_seq_one_letter_code
_entity_poly.pdbx_strand_id
1 'polypeptide(L)'
;MQKHSIVVNGRQFELSALTLGDLRRLEPALLGVEQKSTNGFGSMLALLPVIHASISKLHPEIALEELEEMLDLSTFSEVLDRVLRVSGLKRDRSEALGEDQPAAE
;
A
#
# COMPACT_ATOMS: atom_id res chain seq x y z
N MET A 1 -3.04 -5.73 -18.49
CA MET A 1 -2.37 -4.81 -17.54
C MET A 1 -3.43 -4.35 -16.55
N GLN A 2 -3.40 -4.81 -15.30
CA GLN A 2 -4.38 -4.39 -14.31
C GLN A 2 -4.13 -2.90 -14.00
N LYS A 3 -5.10 -2.03 -14.32
CA LYS A 3 -5.04 -0.60 -13.99
C LYS A 3 -5.31 -0.44 -12.49
N HIS A 4 -4.26 -0.20 -11.72
CA HIS A 4 -4.38 0.00 -10.27
C HIS A 4 -4.47 1.50 -9.96
N SER A 5 -5.61 2.11 -10.29
CA SER A 5 -5.89 3.50 -9.95
C SER A 5 -6.72 3.64 -8.67
N ILE A 6 -6.56 4.75 -7.96
CA ILE A 6 -7.34 5.14 -6.79
C ILE A 6 -7.66 6.64 -6.86
N VAL A 7 -8.79 7.08 -6.30
CA VAL A 7 -9.16 8.49 -6.24
C VAL A 7 -8.92 9.00 -4.83
N VAL A 8 -8.12 10.05 -4.69
CA VAL A 8 -7.83 10.73 -3.42
C VAL A 8 -8.14 12.21 -3.59
N ASN A 9 -9.00 12.76 -2.73
CA ASN A 9 -9.44 14.15 -2.80
C ASN A 9 -9.90 14.61 -4.21
N GLY A 10 -10.65 13.74 -4.90
CA GLY A 10 -11.14 14.00 -6.26
C GLY A 10 -10.09 13.88 -7.38
N ARG A 11 -8.83 13.62 -7.07
CA ARG A 11 -7.75 13.38 -8.03
C ARG A 11 -7.49 11.88 -8.20
N GLN A 12 -7.38 11.42 -9.45
CA GLN A 12 -7.07 10.03 -9.75
C GLN A 12 -5.54 9.82 -9.76
N PHE A 13 -5.08 8.85 -8.98
CA PHE A 13 -3.69 8.40 -8.91
C PHE A 13 -3.57 7.00 -9.48
N GLU A 14 -2.51 6.77 -10.23
CA GLU A 14 -2.07 5.44 -10.64
C GLU A 14 -1.01 4.95 -9.67
N LEU A 15 -1.11 3.69 -9.25
CA LEU A 15 -0.20 3.08 -8.28
C LEU A 15 0.75 2.13 -8.99
N SER A 16 2.04 2.27 -8.68
CA SER A 16 3.08 1.32 -9.11
C SER A 16 3.40 0.35 -7.98
N ALA A 17 3.66 -0.91 -8.31
CA ALA A 17 4.18 -1.89 -7.36
C ALA A 17 5.49 -1.39 -6.72
N LEU A 18 5.67 -1.69 -5.43
CA LEU A 18 6.94 -1.49 -4.73
C LEU A 18 7.97 -2.48 -5.26
N THR A 19 9.17 -1.98 -5.55
CA THR A 19 10.30 -2.83 -5.93
C THR A 19 10.95 -3.42 -4.69
N LEU A 20 11.75 -4.47 -4.87
CA LEU A 20 12.59 -5.01 -3.78
C LEU A 20 13.55 -3.95 -3.21
N GLY A 21 13.99 -2.99 -4.03
CA GLY A 21 14.79 -1.85 -3.58
C GLY A 21 14.03 -0.91 -2.65
N ASP A 22 12.75 -0.66 -2.96
CA ASP A 22 11.88 0.15 -2.11
C ASP A 22 11.60 -0.55 -0.79
N LEU A 23 11.34 -1.87 -0.83
CA LEU A 23 11.11 -2.66 0.38
C LEU A 23 12.31 -2.64 1.31
N ARG A 24 13.54 -2.76 0.77
CA ARG A 24 14.76 -2.65 1.59
C ARG A 24 14.89 -1.27 2.25
N ARG A 25 14.49 -0.20 1.55
CA ARG A 25 14.56 1.17 2.09
C ARG A 25 13.46 1.46 3.11
N LEU A 26 12.28 0.89 2.89
CA LEU A 26 11.08 1.06 3.71
C LEU A 26 10.94 -0.01 4.79
N GLU A 27 11.87 -0.97 4.87
CA GLU A 27 11.92 -2.00 5.90
C GLU A 27 11.79 -1.42 7.32
N PRO A 28 12.45 -0.30 7.69
CA PRO A 28 12.26 0.30 9.01
C PRO A 28 10.83 0.80 9.25
N ALA A 29 10.16 1.30 8.21
CA ALA A 29 8.77 1.75 8.29
C ALA A 29 7.79 0.56 8.38
N LEU A 30 8.06 -0.51 7.64
CA LEU A 30 7.23 -1.72 7.62
C LEU A 30 7.41 -2.56 8.90
N LEU A 31 8.64 -2.73 9.38
CA LEU A 31 8.96 -3.52 10.59
C LEU A 31 8.86 -2.70 11.88
N GLY A 32 8.98 -1.37 11.81
CA GLY A 32 8.86 -0.49 12.97
C GLY A 32 7.47 -0.52 13.62
N VAL A 33 6.45 -0.93 12.85
CA VAL A 33 5.08 -1.18 13.34
C VAL A 33 5.02 -2.41 14.26
N GLU A 34 5.87 -3.42 14.03
CA GLU A 34 5.83 -4.69 14.76
C GLU A 34 6.58 -4.62 16.12
N GLN A 35 7.55 -3.71 16.27
CA GLN A 35 8.48 -3.70 17.42
C GLN A 35 8.12 -2.75 18.56
N LYS A 36 7.19 -1.81 18.36
CA LYS A 36 6.68 -0.95 19.44
C LYS A 36 5.20 -1.25 19.63
N SER A 37 4.83 -1.68 20.84
CA SER A 37 3.45 -1.84 21.33
C SER A 37 2.58 -0.56 21.29
N THR A 38 2.94 0.44 20.48
CA THR A 38 2.17 1.64 20.25
C THR A 38 1.26 1.42 19.04
N ASN A 39 0.13 0.75 19.25
CA ASN A 39 -0.98 0.73 18.29
C ASN A 39 -1.66 2.12 18.28
N GLY A 40 -0.94 3.14 17.82
CA GLY A 40 -1.40 4.53 17.81
C GLY A 40 -1.12 5.22 16.48
N PHE A 41 -1.65 6.44 16.33
CA PHE A 41 -1.56 7.25 15.10
C PHE A 41 -0.14 7.41 14.56
N GLY A 42 0.87 7.51 15.42
CA GLY A 42 2.28 7.63 15.01
C GLY A 42 2.79 6.42 14.20
N SER A 43 2.33 5.21 14.53
CA SER A 43 2.70 3.99 13.79
C SER A 43 2.01 3.91 12.42
N MET A 44 0.83 4.51 12.30
CA MET A 44 0.11 4.61 11.02
C MET A 44 0.79 5.60 10.09
N LEU A 45 1.12 6.81 10.57
CA LEU A 45 1.80 7.84 9.79
C LEU A 45 3.21 7.39 9.33
N ALA A 46 3.86 6.52 10.09
CA ALA A 46 5.13 5.91 9.68
C ALA A 46 5.04 5.13 8.35
N LEU A 47 3.84 4.72 7.93
CA LEU A 47 3.60 4.02 6.66
C LEU A 47 3.31 4.97 5.48
N LEU A 48 3.18 6.28 5.71
CA LEU A 48 2.98 7.26 4.63
C LEU A 48 4.08 7.20 3.54
N PRO A 49 5.37 7.05 3.87
CA PRO A 49 6.43 6.90 2.86
C PRO A 49 6.24 5.68 1.95
N VAL A 50 5.54 4.64 2.43
CA VAL A 50 5.23 3.44 1.63
C VAL A 50 4.24 3.77 0.53
N ILE A 51 3.21 4.56 0.85
CA ILE A 51 2.24 5.03 -0.13
C ILE A 51 2.93 5.96 -1.15
N HIS A 52 3.71 6.91 -0.65
CA HIS A 52 4.43 7.87 -1.49
C HIS A 52 5.38 7.19 -2.47
N ALA A 53 6.13 6.16 -2.05
CA ALA A 53 7.02 5.41 -2.92
C ALA A 53 6.29 4.70 -4.08
N SER A 54 5.01 4.37 -3.91
CA SER A 54 4.18 3.79 -4.99
C SER A 54 3.68 4.86 -5.95
N ILE A 55 3.19 5.99 -5.43
CA ILE A 55 2.59 7.09 -6.21
C ILE A 55 3.67 7.86 -6.98
N SER A 56 4.77 8.23 -6.32
CA SER A 56 5.83 9.10 -6.88
C SER A 56 6.53 8.55 -8.12
N LYS A 57 6.43 7.23 -8.38
CA LYS A 57 6.96 6.61 -9.60
C LYS A 57 6.20 7.04 -10.86
N LEU A 58 4.92 7.34 -10.72
CA LEU A 58 4.03 7.73 -11.82
C LEU A 58 3.61 9.20 -11.70
N HIS A 59 3.68 9.78 -10.50
CA HIS A 59 3.33 11.16 -10.17
C HIS A 59 4.47 11.81 -9.37
N PRO A 60 5.67 11.99 -9.97
CA PRO A 60 6.87 12.49 -9.28
C PRO A 60 6.74 13.93 -8.78
N GLU A 61 5.75 14.68 -9.27
CA GLU A 61 5.45 16.03 -8.82
C GLU A 61 4.83 16.09 -7.42
N ILE A 62 4.31 14.96 -6.91
CA ILE A 62 3.65 14.89 -5.61
C ILE A 62 4.70 14.75 -4.51
N ALA A 63 4.79 15.78 -3.68
CA ALA A 63 5.62 15.74 -2.47
C ALA A 63 4.97 14.85 -1.39
N LEU A 64 5.78 14.39 -0.42
CA LEU A 64 5.27 13.56 0.68
C LEU A 64 4.28 14.35 1.54
N GLU A 65 4.59 15.62 1.77
CA GLU A 65 3.78 16.56 2.56
C GLU A 65 2.44 16.85 1.87
N GLU A 66 2.46 17.04 0.55
CA GLU A 66 1.23 17.23 -0.24
C GLU A 66 0.34 15.99 -0.15
N LEU A 67 0.92 14.79 -0.25
CA LEU A 67 0.18 13.55 -0.09
C LEU A 67 -0.42 13.42 1.32
N GLU A 68 0.27 13.87 2.36
CA GLU A 68 -0.25 13.88 3.74
C GLU A 68 -1.50 14.77 3.87
N GLU A 69 -1.48 15.96 3.28
CA GLU A 69 -2.63 16.89 3.29
C GLU A 69 -3.82 16.38 2.47
N MET A 70 -3.58 15.49 1.51
CA MET A 70 -4.63 14.88 0.68
C MET A 70 -5.34 13.70 1.34
N LEU A 71 -4.77 13.11 2.39
CA LEU A 71 -5.26 11.89 3.01
C LEU A 71 -5.95 12.17 4.34
N ASP A 72 -7.13 11.58 4.50
CA ASP A 72 -7.78 11.36 5.79
C ASP A 72 -7.54 9.90 6.24
N LEU A 73 -7.96 9.55 7.46
CA LEU A 73 -7.73 8.21 8.01
C LEU A 73 -8.37 7.08 7.18
N SER A 74 -9.50 7.36 6.54
CA SER A 74 -10.23 6.39 5.71
C SER A 74 -9.51 6.19 4.39
N THR A 75 -9.18 7.29 3.70
CA THR A 75 -8.48 7.26 2.42
C THR A 75 -7.04 6.75 2.58
N PHE A 76 -6.35 7.08 3.68
CA PHE A 76 -5.05 6.52 4.02
C PHE A 76 -5.08 4.99 4.05
N SER A 77 -6.02 4.43 4.81
CA SER A 77 -6.13 2.98 5.00
C SER A 77 -6.44 2.27 3.69
N GLU A 78 -7.31 2.86 2.86
CA GLU A 78 -7.66 2.33 1.54
C GLU A 78 -6.47 2.36 0.56
N VAL A 79 -5.77 3.50 0.49
CA VAL A 79 -4.63 3.66 -0.40
C VAL A 79 -3.49 2.73 0.02
N LEU A 80 -3.21 2.62 1.31
CA LEU A 80 -2.21 1.68 1.82
C LEU A 80 -2.57 0.24 1.46
N ASP A 81 -3.82 -0.18 1.68
CA ASP A 81 -4.28 -1.53 1.30
C ASP A 81 -4.05 -1.81 -0.19
N ARG A 82 -4.38 -0.82 -1.02
CA ARG A 82 -4.22 -0.93 -2.47
C ARG A 82 -2.75 -1.04 -2.84
N VAL A 83 -1.87 -0.21 -2.28
CA VAL A 83 -0.42 -0.27 -2.52
C VAL A 83 0.15 -1.64 -2.12
N LEU A 84 -0.24 -2.17 -0.97
CA LEU A 84 0.20 -3.49 -0.51
C LEU A 84 -0.27 -4.61 -1.45
N ARG A 85 -1.51 -4.53 -1.95
CA ARG A 85 -2.06 -5.50 -2.91
C ARG A 85 -1.34 -5.46 -4.26
N VAL A 86 -1.13 -4.27 -4.81
CA VAL A 86 -0.40 -4.07 -6.08
C VAL A 86 1.04 -4.53 -5.98
N SER A 87 1.63 -4.42 -4.79
CA SER A 87 2.99 -4.86 -4.51
C SER A 87 3.11 -6.35 -4.16
N GLY A 88 1.99 -7.09 -4.13
CA GLY A 88 1.97 -8.51 -3.77
C GLY A 88 2.25 -8.81 -2.29
N LEU A 89 2.21 -7.79 -1.42
CA LEU A 89 2.48 -7.91 0.02
C LEU A 89 1.23 -8.32 0.81
N LYS A 90 0.04 -8.12 0.24
CA LYS A 90 -1.22 -8.60 0.78
C LYS A 90 -1.80 -9.65 -0.16
N ARG A 91 -1.86 -10.90 0.29
CA ARG A 91 -2.60 -11.95 -0.42
C ARG A 91 -4.09 -11.68 -0.27
N ASP A 92 -4.81 -11.58 -1.38
CA ASP A 92 -6.26 -11.63 -1.34
C ASP A 92 -6.65 -13.02 -0.83
N ARG A 93 -7.39 -13.08 0.29
CA ARG A 93 -7.81 -14.37 0.86
C ARG A 93 -8.68 -15.17 -0.13
N SER A 94 -9.17 -14.51 -1.18
CA SER A 94 -9.92 -15.09 -2.29
C SER A 94 -9.07 -15.93 -3.25
N GLU A 95 -7.75 -15.73 -3.32
CA GLU A 95 -6.86 -16.52 -4.19
C GLU A 95 -6.29 -17.76 -3.49
N ALA A 96 -6.51 -17.92 -2.19
CA ALA A 96 -6.05 -19.07 -1.40
C ALA A 96 -7.08 -20.23 -1.34
N LEU A 97 -8.21 -20.13 -2.04
CA LEU A 97 -9.29 -21.13 -2.07
C LEU A 97 -9.54 -21.74 -3.46
N GLY A 98 -8.60 -21.59 -4.39
CA GLY A 98 -8.70 -22.19 -5.72
C GLY A 98 -7.62 -23.22 -5.97
N GLU A 99 -7.75 -24.42 -5.41
CA GLU A 99 -7.26 -25.71 -5.94
C GLU A 99 -7.43 -26.81 -4.87
N ASP A 100 -8.65 -27.36 -4.75
CA ASP A 100 -8.86 -28.77 -4.39
C ASP A 100 -10.25 -29.19 -4.91
N GLN A 101 -10.32 -29.48 -6.21
CA GLN A 101 -11.39 -30.33 -6.75
C GLN A 101 -10.87 -31.77 -6.69
N PRO A 102 -11.39 -32.66 -5.83
CA PRO A 102 -11.19 -34.08 -6.04
C PRO A 102 -12.04 -34.47 -7.26
N ALA A 103 -11.37 -35.05 -8.25
CA ALA A 103 -12.02 -35.69 -9.39
C ALA A 103 -13.03 -36.73 -8.88
N ALA A 104 -14.23 -36.68 -9.43
CA ALA A 104 -15.26 -37.68 -9.23
C ALA A 104 -14.77 -39.04 -9.75
N GLU A 105 -14.95 -40.08 -8.92
CA GLU A 105 -15.08 -41.48 -9.36
C GLU A 105 -16.56 -41.86 -9.50
#